data_AF-K2N1C9-F1
#
_entry.id   AF-K2N1C9-F1
#
_cell.length_a   1.000
_cell.length_b   1.000
_cell.length_c   1.000
_cell.angle_alpha   90.00
_cell.angle_beta   90.00
_cell.angle_gamma   90.00
#
_symmetry.space_group_name_H-M   'P 1'
#
loop_
_entity.id
_entity.type
_entity.pdbx_description
1 polymer ?
#
loop_
_entity_poly.entity_id
_entity_poly.type
_entity_poly.pdbx_seq_one_letter_code
_entity_poly.pdbx_strand_id
1 'polypeptide(L)'
;MTTAGFRLALSALLAFFLQLKASLLLPPPHHPSKERKKGDCFTLCVMAEDTITFLRTVGKLKETDRTGWVEQGIPNPESVSDHMYRVAVMCMMCPDEKLDRNKLIRMALCHDAGESIVGDISPKMGVSKEDKYNQEKAAVLHLTGLLEKESPLSRELHELWEEYEAQQTLEAQFLKDIDLLEMVAQAHAYELAHPEKDLSSFFVSGENIKHPWARNIYETLLRTRSSKK
;
A
#
# COMPACT_ATOMS: atom_id res chain seq x y z
N MET A 1 49.80 14.75 5.97
CA MET A 1 49.24 15.16 4.66
C MET A 1 49.66 16.61 4.42
N THR A 2 50.30 16.90 3.29
CA THR A 2 50.90 18.22 3.03
C THR A 2 49.83 19.25 2.66
N THR A 3 50.07 20.50 3.03
CA THR A 3 49.23 21.67 2.73
C THR A 3 48.93 21.86 1.23
N ALA A 4 49.76 21.29 0.36
CA ALA A 4 49.56 21.26 -1.09
C ALA A 4 48.39 20.34 -1.53
N GLY A 5 48.19 19.20 -0.88
CA GLY A 5 47.11 18.27 -1.22
C GLY A 5 45.73 18.80 -0.86
N PHE A 6 45.63 19.60 0.20
CA PHE A 6 44.38 20.22 0.63
C PHE A 6 43.93 21.34 -0.32
N ARG A 7 44.88 22.12 -0.86
CA ARG A 7 44.58 23.17 -1.86
C ARG A 7 44.11 22.60 -3.20
N LEU A 8 44.66 21.46 -3.61
CA LEU A 8 44.26 20.77 -4.84
C LEU A 8 42.87 20.13 -4.72
N ALA A 9 42.54 19.57 -3.56
CA ALA A 9 41.20 19.04 -3.28
C ALA A 9 40.15 20.16 -3.21
N LEU A 10 40.48 21.30 -2.59
CA LEU A 10 39.56 22.44 -2.51
C LEU A 10 39.32 23.09 -3.89
N SER A 11 40.34 23.16 -4.76
CA SER A 11 40.18 23.71 -6.11
C SER A 11 39.34 22.80 -7.01
N ALA A 12 39.46 21.48 -6.88
CA ALA A 12 38.62 20.51 -7.57
C ALA A 12 37.16 20.57 -7.09
N LEU A 13 36.94 20.73 -5.78
CA LEU A 13 35.59 20.88 -5.21
C LEU A 13 34.94 22.19 -5.66
N LEU A 14 35.69 23.30 -5.68
CA LEU A 14 35.18 24.60 -6.15
C LEU A 14 34.84 24.56 -7.65
N ALA A 15 35.67 23.89 -8.46
CA ALA A 15 35.41 23.69 -9.88
C ALA A 15 34.13 22.84 -10.10
N PHE A 16 33.94 21.78 -9.33
CA PHE A 16 32.72 20.95 -9.37
C PHE A 16 31.46 21.76 -9.01
N PHE A 17 31.52 22.60 -7.98
CA PHE A 17 30.40 23.47 -7.60
C PHE A 17 30.12 24.60 -8.60
N LEU A 18 31.15 25.15 -9.24
CA LEU A 18 30.99 26.13 -10.33
C LEU A 18 30.37 25.49 -11.59
N GLN A 19 30.72 24.24 -11.88
CA GLN A 19 30.17 23.48 -13.02
C GLN A 19 28.71 23.05 -12.80
N LEU A 20 28.34 22.75 -11.54
CA LEU A 20 26.94 22.54 -11.13
C LEU A 20 26.10 23.82 -11.20
N LYS A 21 26.64 24.97 -10.77
CA LYS A 21 25.95 26.28 -10.90
C LYS A 21 25.75 26.70 -12.35
N ALA A 22 26.71 26.41 -13.24
CA ALA A 22 26.59 26.72 -14.67
C ALA A 22 25.49 25.88 -15.36
N SER A 23 25.28 24.63 -14.94
CA SER A 23 24.20 23.79 -15.48
C SER A 23 22.80 24.16 -14.97
N LEU A 24 22.70 24.86 -13.83
CA LEU A 24 21.44 25.34 -13.25
C LEU A 24 21.00 26.72 -13.78
N LEU A 25 21.87 27.45 -14.50
CA LEU A 25 21.60 28.79 -15.02
C LEU A 25 21.35 28.83 -16.54
N LEU A 26 21.47 27.70 -17.23
CA LEU A 26 21.09 27.61 -18.64
C LEU A 26 19.59 27.33 -18.74
N PRO A 27 18.81 28.19 -19.41
CA PRO A 27 17.43 27.87 -19.70
C PRO A 27 17.40 26.56 -20.51
N PRO A 28 16.40 25.68 -20.28
CA PRO A 28 16.29 24.44 -21.03
C PRO A 28 16.26 24.75 -22.53
N PRO A 29 16.83 23.88 -23.38
CA PRO A 29 16.77 24.08 -24.82
C PRO A 29 15.31 24.24 -25.24
N HIS A 30 15.02 25.33 -25.96
CA HIS A 30 13.72 25.55 -26.58
C HIS A 30 13.46 24.41 -27.57
N HIS A 31 12.78 23.37 -27.11
CA HIS A 31 12.07 22.48 -28.01
C HIS A 31 11.01 23.33 -28.72
N PRO A 32 10.87 23.23 -30.05
CA PRO A 32 9.73 23.84 -30.72
C PRO A 32 8.48 23.26 -30.09
N SER A 33 7.70 24.12 -29.43
CA SER A 33 6.40 23.78 -28.92
C SER A 33 5.58 23.33 -30.12
N LYS A 34 5.37 22.02 -30.25
CA LYS A 34 4.31 21.52 -31.13
C LYS A 34 3.04 22.25 -30.70
N GLU A 35 2.45 23.00 -31.62
CA GLU A 35 1.13 23.60 -31.41
C GLU A 35 0.20 22.51 -30.88
N ARG A 36 -0.18 22.64 -29.60
CA ARG A 36 -1.17 21.76 -28.99
C ARG A 36 -2.46 21.97 -29.75
N LYS A 37 -2.93 20.93 -30.45
CA LYS A 37 -4.21 21.03 -31.16
C LYS A 37 -5.30 21.22 -30.11
N LYS A 38 -6.34 21.99 -30.43
CA LYS A 38 -7.45 22.31 -29.52
C LYS A 38 -8.14 21.04 -28.94
N GLY A 39 -7.99 19.89 -29.61
CA GLY A 39 -8.43 18.57 -29.12
C GLY A 39 -7.54 17.96 -28.03
N ASP A 40 -6.24 18.21 -28.01
CA ASP A 40 -5.32 17.65 -27.01
C ASP A 40 -5.58 18.24 -25.63
N CYS A 41 -5.92 19.54 -25.55
CA CYS A 41 -6.23 20.23 -24.31
C CYS A 41 -7.53 19.72 -23.66
N PHE A 42 -8.56 19.47 -24.47
CA PHE A 42 -9.83 18.95 -23.97
C PHE A 42 -9.66 17.52 -23.43
N THR A 43 -8.97 16.65 -24.17
CA THR A 43 -8.66 15.28 -23.70
C THR A 43 -7.79 15.29 -22.44
N LEU A 44 -6.77 16.15 -22.37
CA LEU A 44 -5.96 16.33 -21.16
C LEU A 44 -6.78 16.83 -19.96
N CYS A 45 -7.77 17.69 -20.19
CA CYS A 45 -8.66 18.21 -19.15
C CYS A 45 -9.57 17.11 -18.58
N VAL A 46 -10.19 16.30 -19.45
CA VAL A 46 -11.00 15.14 -19.04
C VAL A 46 -10.15 14.13 -18.26
N MET A 47 -8.94 13.84 -18.74
CA MET A 47 -8.00 12.97 -18.04
C MET A 47 -7.62 13.46 -16.63
N ALA A 48 -7.50 14.77 -16.44
CA ALA A 48 -7.21 15.35 -15.13
C ALA A 48 -8.40 15.23 -14.17
N GLU A 49 -9.63 15.43 -14.65
CA GLU A 49 -10.85 15.27 -13.86
C GLU A 49 -11.04 13.83 -13.38
N ASP A 50 -10.85 12.86 -14.28
CA ASP A 50 -10.92 11.43 -13.96
C ASP A 50 -9.81 11.03 -12.98
N THR A 51 -8.59 11.52 -13.19
CA THR A 51 -7.46 11.30 -12.25
C THR A 51 -7.75 11.89 -10.87
N ILE A 52 -8.30 13.11 -10.80
CA ILE A 52 -8.70 13.72 -9.53
C ILE A 52 -9.79 12.88 -8.86
N THR A 53 -10.74 12.35 -9.63
CA THR A 53 -11.81 11.50 -9.12
C THR A 53 -11.25 10.19 -8.59
N PHE A 54 -10.32 9.55 -9.30
CA PHE A 54 -9.57 8.39 -8.82
C PHE A 54 -8.86 8.69 -7.50
N LEU A 55 -8.06 9.77 -7.46
CA LEU A 55 -7.29 10.16 -6.27
C LEU A 55 -8.18 10.48 -5.07
N ARG A 56 -9.34 11.12 -5.29
CA ARG A 56 -10.33 11.38 -4.24
C ARG A 56 -11.00 10.10 -3.77
N THR A 57 -11.30 9.18 -4.68
CA THR A 57 -11.94 7.90 -4.34
C THR A 57 -11.01 7.05 -3.51
N VAL A 58 -9.79 6.74 -4.00
CA VAL A 58 -8.79 6.00 -3.21
C VAL A 58 -8.40 6.74 -1.92
N GLY A 59 -8.45 8.08 -1.94
CA GLY A 59 -8.19 8.92 -0.76
C GLY A 59 -9.14 8.66 0.41
N LYS A 60 -10.35 8.13 0.16
CA LYS A 60 -11.31 7.76 1.22
C LYS A 60 -10.78 6.66 2.15
N LEU A 61 -9.82 5.85 1.72
CA LEU A 61 -9.16 4.85 2.57
C LEU A 61 -8.46 5.44 3.80
N LYS A 62 -8.17 6.75 3.79
CA LYS A 62 -7.65 7.50 4.94
C LYS A 62 -8.69 7.78 6.01
N GLU A 63 -9.96 7.72 5.64
CA GLU A 63 -11.13 8.02 6.47
C GLU A 63 -11.95 6.75 6.77
N THR A 64 -11.68 5.65 6.08
CA THR A 64 -12.23 4.33 6.39
C THR A 64 -11.44 3.71 7.53
N ASP A 65 -11.97 3.77 8.74
CA ASP A 65 -11.44 3.02 9.89
C ASP A 65 -11.58 1.51 9.67
N ARG A 66 -10.58 0.72 10.10
CA ARG A 66 -10.68 -0.73 10.07
C ARG A 66 -11.77 -1.21 11.05
N THR A 67 -12.87 -1.72 10.50
CA THR A 67 -14.11 -2.07 11.20
C THR A 67 -13.88 -3.06 12.34
N GLY A 68 -12.94 -4.00 12.18
CA GLY A 68 -12.56 -4.93 13.24
C GLY A 68 -12.17 -4.22 14.55
N TRP A 69 -11.41 -3.12 14.48
CA TRP A 69 -10.99 -2.36 15.66
C TRP A 69 -12.11 -1.48 16.21
N VAL A 70 -12.92 -0.89 15.33
CA VAL A 70 -14.12 -0.12 15.71
C VAL A 70 -15.05 -0.97 16.55
N GLU A 71 -15.31 -2.21 16.12
CA GLU A 71 -16.18 -3.15 16.83
C GLU A 71 -15.64 -3.60 18.20
N GLN A 72 -14.32 -3.51 18.42
CA GLN A 72 -13.70 -3.75 19.72
C GLN A 72 -13.62 -2.48 20.58
N GLY A 73 -14.14 -1.37 20.06
CA GLY A 73 -14.12 -0.06 20.71
C GLY A 73 -12.70 0.45 20.93
N ILE A 74 -11.77 0.17 20.01
CA ILE A 74 -10.45 0.80 20.02
C ILE A 74 -10.60 2.29 19.70
N PRO A 75 -10.06 3.20 20.53
CA PRO A 75 -10.12 4.62 20.24
C PRO A 75 -9.13 4.98 19.13
N ASN A 76 -9.57 5.80 18.16
CA ASN A 76 -8.78 6.22 17.00
C ASN A 76 -8.09 5.02 16.30
N PRO A 77 -8.88 4.05 15.80
CA PRO A 77 -8.31 2.91 15.10
C PRO A 77 -7.56 3.34 13.84
N GLU A 78 -6.68 2.47 13.35
CA GLU A 78 -5.99 2.68 12.09
C GLU A 78 -6.99 2.72 10.93
N SER A 79 -6.65 3.47 9.89
CA SER A 79 -7.42 3.47 8.65
C SER A 79 -6.99 2.30 7.75
N VAL A 80 -7.81 1.96 6.76
CA VAL A 80 -7.46 0.94 5.74
C VAL A 80 -6.16 1.29 5.03
N SER A 81 -5.91 2.58 4.76
CA SER A 81 -4.64 3.00 4.16
C SER A 81 -3.42 2.84 5.09
N ASP A 82 -3.59 2.96 6.41
CA ASP A 82 -2.51 2.69 7.37
C ASP A 82 -2.13 1.20 7.36
N HIS A 83 -3.14 0.33 7.36
CA HIS A 83 -2.99 -1.12 7.22
C HIS A 83 -2.24 -1.47 5.93
N MET A 84 -2.75 -1.03 4.77
CA MET A 84 -2.13 -1.32 3.46
C MET A 84 -0.69 -0.82 3.37
N TYR A 85 -0.38 0.34 3.97
CA TYR A 85 0.98 0.86 4.04
C TYR A 85 1.92 -0.11 4.78
N ARG A 86 1.53 -0.56 5.98
CA ARG A 86 2.40 -1.45 6.77
C ARG A 86 2.47 -2.85 6.17
N VAL A 87 1.40 -3.36 5.56
CA VAL A 87 1.43 -4.60 4.75
C VAL A 87 2.46 -4.48 3.63
N ALA A 88 2.46 -3.38 2.86
CA ALA A 88 3.43 -3.15 1.80
C ALA A 88 4.88 -3.09 2.32
N VAL A 89 5.12 -2.44 3.47
CA VAL A 89 6.44 -2.45 4.14
C VAL A 89 6.84 -3.87 4.53
N MET A 90 5.92 -4.68 5.06
CA MET A 90 6.20 -6.08 5.41
C MET A 90 6.49 -6.93 4.17
N CYS A 91 5.86 -6.66 3.02
CA CYS A 91 6.20 -7.30 1.76
C CYS A 91 7.64 -6.99 1.29
N MET A 92 8.17 -5.79 1.58
CA MET A 92 9.59 -5.47 1.32
C MET A 92 10.55 -6.36 2.10
N MET A 93 10.12 -6.85 3.26
CA MET A 93 10.87 -7.74 4.15
C MET A 93 10.78 -9.22 3.74
N CYS A 94 10.06 -9.55 2.65
CA CYS A 94 9.91 -10.91 2.17
C CYS A 94 11.29 -11.58 1.97
N PRO A 95 11.58 -12.69 2.67
CA PRO A 95 12.87 -13.35 2.61
C PRO A 95 12.99 -14.33 1.42
N ASP A 96 11.88 -14.67 0.76
CA ASP A 96 11.89 -15.62 -0.34
C ASP A 96 12.25 -14.91 -1.65
N GLU A 97 13.46 -15.21 -2.16
CA GLU A 97 13.96 -14.65 -3.43
C GLU A 97 13.20 -15.15 -4.66
N LYS A 98 12.36 -16.18 -4.53
CA LYS A 98 11.53 -16.69 -5.61
C LYS A 98 10.27 -15.87 -5.84
N LEU A 99 9.85 -15.06 -4.86
CA LEU A 99 8.69 -14.20 -4.95
C LEU A 99 9.07 -12.84 -5.53
N ASP A 100 8.25 -12.31 -6.44
CA ASP A 100 8.44 -10.95 -6.93
C ASP A 100 7.99 -9.93 -5.86
N ARG A 101 8.97 -9.38 -5.15
CA ARG A 101 8.75 -8.33 -4.13
C ARG A 101 8.07 -7.09 -4.68
N ASN A 102 8.35 -6.66 -5.91
CA ASN A 102 7.69 -5.50 -6.50
C ASN A 102 6.23 -5.79 -6.80
N LYS A 103 5.92 -7.02 -7.23
CA LYS A 103 4.53 -7.47 -7.39
C LYS A 103 3.81 -7.52 -6.04
N LEU A 104 4.42 -8.09 -5.00
CA LEU A 104 3.86 -8.12 -3.65
C LEU A 104 3.52 -6.73 -3.12
N ILE A 105 4.44 -5.76 -3.26
CA ILE A 105 4.21 -4.37 -2.82
C ILE A 105 3.05 -3.74 -3.59
N ARG A 106 2.99 -3.90 -4.92
CA ARG A 106 1.90 -3.36 -5.74
C ARG A 106 0.56 -4.01 -5.39
N MET A 107 0.54 -5.32 -5.17
CA MET A 107 -0.65 -6.07 -4.76
C MET A 107 -1.13 -5.64 -3.37
N ALA A 108 -0.23 -5.48 -2.41
CA ALA A 108 -0.52 -4.96 -1.07
C ALA A 108 -1.17 -3.57 -1.12
N LEU A 109 -0.67 -2.69 -1.98
CA LEU A 109 -1.22 -1.34 -2.20
C LEU A 109 -2.57 -1.32 -2.94
N CYS A 110 -3.09 -2.47 -3.39
CA CYS A 110 -4.34 -2.56 -4.15
C CYS A 110 -5.38 -3.52 -3.56
N HIS A 111 -4.99 -4.47 -2.71
CA HIS A 111 -5.87 -5.57 -2.30
C HIS A 111 -7.17 -5.11 -1.61
N ASP A 112 -7.09 -4.10 -0.74
CA ASP A 112 -8.26 -3.50 -0.08
C ASP A 112 -8.75 -2.20 -0.77
N ALA A 113 -8.33 -1.92 -2.01
CA ALA A 113 -8.69 -0.66 -2.70
C ALA A 113 -10.21 -0.50 -2.92
N GLY A 114 -10.96 -1.61 -3.03
CA GLY A 114 -12.41 -1.61 -3.13
C GLY A 114 -13.12 -0.99 -1.91
N GLU A 115 -12.50 -1.08 -0.73
CA GLU A 115 -13.04 -0.55 0.54
C GLU A 115 -13.16 0.99 0.53
N SER A 116 -12.51 1.65 -0.42
CA SER A 116 -12.68 3.09 -0.68
C SER A 116 -14.11 3.46 -1.14
N ILE A 117 -14.87 2.47 -1.60
CA ILE A 117 -16.24 2.61 -2.10
C ILE A 117 -17.22 1.84 -1.21
N VAL A 118 -16.93 0.58 -0.88
CA VAL A 118 -17.86 -0.30 -0.14
C VAL A 118 -17.68 -0.24 1.38
N GLY A 119 -16.60 0.38 1.87
CA GLY A 119 -16.18 0.32 3.27
C GLY A 119 -15.51 -1.00 3.64
N ASP A 120 -14.93 -1.08 4.83
CA ASP A 120 -14.34 -2.31 5.37
C ASP A 120 -15.45 -3.24 5.89
N ILE A 121 -15.75 -4.31 5.13
CA ILE A 121 -16.81 -5.27 5.42
C ILE A 121 -16.30 -6.34 6.39
N SER A 122 -16.71 -6.26 7.66
CA SER A 122 -16.33 -7.23 8.68
C SER A 122 -17.18 -8.52 8.64
N PRO A 123 -16.67 -9.64 9.20
CA PRO A 123 -17.47 -10.85 9.37
C PRO A 123 -18.76 -10.67 10.19
N LYS A 124 -18.82 -9.69 11.12
CA LYS A 124 -20.01 -9.47 11.95
C LYS A 124 -21.16 -8.83 11.19
N MET A 125 -20.90 -8.23 10.04
CA MET A 125 -21.93 -7.63 9.18
C MET A 125 -22.80 -8.68 8.47
N GLY A 126 -22.41 -9.96 8.49
CA GLY A 126 -23.21 -11.06 7.96
C GLY A 126 -23.31 -11.10 6.43
N VAL A 127 -22.46 -10.35 5.72
CA VAL A 127 -22.35 -10.40 4.26
C VAL A 127 -21.70 -11.72 3.85
N SER A 128 -22.29 -12.42 2.88
CA SER A 128 -21.72 -13.68 2.38
C SER A 128 -20.38 -13.43 1.67
N LYS A 129 -19.53 -14.45 1.58
CA LYS A 129 -18.25 -14.32 0.85
C LYS A 129 -18.47 -13.96 -0.63
N GLU A 130 -19.50 -14.52 -1.24
CA GLU A 130 -19.86 -14.24 -2.64
C GLU A 130 -20.34 -12.81 -2.81
N ASP A 131 -21.21 -12.32 -1.92
CA ASP A 131 -21.71 -10.94 -1.97
C ASP A 131 -20.59 -9.93 -1.69
N LYS A 132 -19.68 -10.23 -0.76
CA LYS A 132 -18.49 -9.40 -0.48
C LYS A 132 -17.63 -9.29 -1.74
N TYR A 133 -17.26 -10.44 -2.33
CA TYR A 133 -16.47 -10.48 -3.56
C TYR A 133 -17.15 -9.69 -4.69
N ASN A 134 -18.45 -9.88 -4.92
CA ASN A 134 -19.16 -9.18 -5.98
C ASN A 134 -19.21 -7.65 -5.77
N GLN A 135 -19.41 -7.21 -4.52
CA GLN A 135 -19.40 -5.79 -4.15
C GLN A 135 -18.01 -5.17 -4.36
N GLU A 136 -16.96 -5.83 -3.87
CA GLU A 136 -15.59 -5.35 -4.00
C GLU A 136 -15.10 -5.38 -5.45
N LYS A 137 -15.47 -6.41 -6.21
CA LYS A 137 -15.19 -6.48 -7.64
C LYS A 137 -15.81 -5.33 -8.40
N ALA A 138 -17.08 -5.02 -8.13
CA ALA A 138 -17.77 -3.89 -8.74
C ALA A 138 -17.09 -2.56 -8.37
N ALA A 139 -16.66 -2.41 -7.11
CA ALA A 139 -15.92 -1.25 -6.63
C ALA A 139 -14.56 -1.09 -7.31
N VAL A 140 -13.77 -2.16 -7.40
CA VAL A 140 -12.46 -2.13 -8.05
C VAL A 140 -12.58 -1.85 -9.54
N LEU A 141 -13.54 -2.48 -10.24
CA LEU A 141 -13.81 -2.18 -11.65
C LEU A 141 -14.22 -0.71 -11.88
N HIS A 142 -15.02 -0.15 -10.97
CA HIS A 142 -15.35 1.27 -11.01
C HIS A 142 -14.12 2.13 -10.79
N LEU A 143 -13.34 1.84 -9.74
CA LEU A 143 -12.14 2.59 -9.37
C LEU A 143 -11.08 2.57 -10.48
N THR A 144 -10.75 1.41 -11.02
CA THR A 144 -9.75 1.29 -12.09
C THR A 144 -10.26 1.84 -13.41
N GLY A 145 -11.57 1.89 -13.63
CA GLY A 145 -12.19 2.54 -14.78
C GLY A 145 -12.10 4.07 -14.77
N LEU A 146 -11.77 4.68 -13.62
CA LEU A 146 -11.45 6.12 -13.52
C LEU A 146 -10.03 6.43 -13.99
N LEU A 147 -9.17 5.42 -14.14
CA LEU A 147 -7.93 5.57 -14.89
C LEU A 147 -8.29 5.44 -16.38
N GLU A 148 -7.63 6.20 -17.26
CA GLU A 148 -7.87 6.18 -18.71
C GLU A 148 -8.24 4.77 -19.18
N LYS A 149 -9.41 4.64 -19.80
CA LYS A 149 -9.97 3.33 -20.17
C LYS A 149 -8.94 2.55 -20.99
N GLU A 150 -8.63 1.33 -20.57
CA GLU A 150 -7.59 0.45 -21.15
C GLU A 150 -6.13 0.83 -20.86
N SER A 151 -5.86 1.78 -19.96
CA SER A 151 -4.49 2.08 -19.54
C SER A 151 -3.81 0.84 -18.92
N PRO A 152 -2.48 0.71 -19.09
CA PRO A 152 -1.72 -0.38 -18.47
C PRO A 152 -1.94 -0.47 -16.95
N LEU A 153 -2.02 0.68 -16.27
CA LEU A 153 -2.24 0.74 -14.82
C LEU A 153 -3.65 0.27 -14.42
N SER A 154 -4.69 0.66 -15.17
CA SER A 154 -6.06 0.19 -14.91
C SER A 154 -6.15 -1.34 -14.93
N ARG A 155 -5.55 -1.96 -15.96
CA ARG A 155 -5.50 -3.42 -16.10
C ARG A 155 -4.67 -4.06 -15.00
N GLU A 156 -3.49 -3.54 -14.73
CA GLU A 156 -2.60 -4.04 -13.68
C GLU A 156 -3.27 -4.06 -12.31
N LEU A 157 -3.93 -2.97 -11.89
CA LEU A 157 -4.58 -2.91 -10.58
C LEU A 157 -5.72 -3.92 -10.46
N HIS A 158 -6.54 -4.05 -11.50
CA HIS A 158 -7.62 -5.05 -11.52
C HIS A 158 -7.07 -6.48 -11.50
N GLU A 159 -6.02 -6.77 -12.28
CA GLU A 159 -5.38 -8.10 -12.32
C GLU A 159 -4.73 -8.45 -10.98
N LEU A 160 -4.06 -7.51 -10.32
CA LEU A 160 -3.47 -7.72 -9.00
C LEU A 160 -4.53 -7.98 -7.93
N TRP A 161 -5.63 -7.22 -7.95
CA TRP A 161 -6.74 -7.43 -7.04
C TRP A 161 -7.39 -8.81 -7.24
N GLU A 162 -7.70 -9.17 -8.49
CA GLU A 162 -8.29 -10.48 -8.82
C GLU A 162 -7.35 -11.63 -8.47
N GLU A 163 -6.04 -11.46 -8.68
CA GLU A 163 -5.03 -12.45 -8.28
C GLU A 163 -5.00 -12.66 -6.76
N TYR A 164 -5.05 -11.56 -5.99
CA TYR A 164 -5.17 -11.63 -4.54
C TYR A 164 -6.45 -12.37 -4.14
N GLU A 165 -7.62 -12.00 -4.67
CA GLU A 165 -8.88 -12.67 -4.31
C GLU A 165 -8.90 -14.16 -4.69
N ALA A 166 -8.33 -14.53 -5.83
CA ALA A 166 -8.30 -15.91 -6.30
C ALA A 166 -7.40 -16.82 -5.44
N GLN A 167 -6.37 -16.27 -4.78
CA GLN A 167 -5.43 -17.02 -3.92
C GLN A 167 -4.74 -18.21 -4.61
N GLN A 168 -4.51 -18.13 -5.92
CA GLN A 168 -3.94 -19.21 -6.73
C GLN A 168 -2.43 -19.12 -6.93
N THR A 169 -1.83 -17.94 -6.72
CA THR A 169 -0.39 -17.70 -6.89
C THR A 169 0.34 -17.71 -5.55
N LEU A 170 1.66 -17.95 -5.59
CA LEU A 170 2.49 -17.91 -4.38
C LEU A 170 2.55 -16.50 -3.79
N GLU A 171 2.56 -15.46 -4.63
CA GLU A 171 2.52 -14.06 -4.19
C GLU A 171 1.20 -13.73 -3.47
N ALA A 172 0.05 -14.13 -4.03
CA ALA A 172 -1.24 -13.88 -3.40
C ALA A 172 -1.39 -14.61 -2.07
N GLN A 173 -0.95 -15.86 -1.99
CA GLN A 173 -0.97 -16.65 -0.76
C GLN A 173 -0.02 -16.08 0.30
N PHE A 174 1.19 -15.66 -0.10
CA PHE A 174 2.12 -14.99 0.79
C PHE A 174 1.54 -13.66 1.29
N LEU A 175 0.99 -12.84 0.40
CA LEU A 175 0.36 -11.58 0.81
C LEU A 175 -0.79 -11.82 1.80
N LYS A 176 -1.56 -12.91 1.66
CA LYS A 176 -2.59 -13.24 2.63
C LYS A 176 -2.05 -13.55 4.02
N ASP A 177 -0.92 -14.25 4.09
CA ASP A 177 -0.22 -14.48 5.36
C ASP A 177 0.32 -13.18 5.97
N ILE A 178 0.79 -12.23 5.15
CA ILE A 178 1.27 -10.92 5.60
C ILE A 178 0.12 -10.03 6.09
N ASP A 179 -1.00 -9.99 5.39
CA ASP A 179 -2.23 -9.30 5.78
C ASP A 179 -2.70 -9.76 7.19
N LEU A 180 -2.78 -11.08 7.40
CA LEU A 180 -3.09 -11.65 8.72
C LEU A 180 -2.03 -11.30 9.78
N LEU A 181 -0.74 -11.37 9.44
CA LEU A 181 0.33 -11.07 10.38
C LEU A 181 0.32 -9.60 10.80
N GLU A 182 0.04 -8.70 9.87
CA GLU A 182 -0.05 -7.26 10.12
C GLU A 182 -1.18 -6.96 11.11
N MET A 183 -2.36 -7.55 10.88
CA MET A 183 -3.50 -7.44 11.78
C MET A 183 -3.17 -7.97 13.20
N VAL A 184 -2.45 -9.09 13.31
CA VAL A 184 -2.01 -9.61 14.62
C VAL A 184 -0.99 -8.69 15.29
N ALA A 185 -0.03 -8.14 14.53
CA ALA A 185 0.94 -7.19 15.04
C ALA A 185 0.24 -5.92 15.57
N GLN A 186 -0.80 -5.46 14.87
CA GLN A 186 -1.61 -4.33 15.32
C GLN A 186 -2.43 -4.66 16.57
N ALA A 187 -3.04 -5.85 16.65
CA ALA A 187 -3.73 -6.31 17.86
C ALA A 187 -2.78 -6.29 19.07
N HIS A 188 -1.56 -6.82 18.89
CA HIS A 188 -0.54 -6.80 19.93
C HIS A 188 -0.17 -5.37 20.35
N ALA A 189 0.01 -4.45 19.39
CA ALA A 189 0.29 -3.04 19.69
C ALA A 189 -0.86 -2.37 20.44
N TYR A 190 -2.11 -2.63 20.04
CA TYR A 190 -3.29 -2.09 20.73
C TYR A 190 -3.47 -2.66 22.13
N GLU A 191 -3.21 -3.94 22.38
CA GLU A 191 -3.26 -4.50 23.74
C GLU A 191 -2.18 -3.90 24.66
N LEU A 192 -1.01 -3.55 24.13
CA LEU A 192 0.00 -2.84 24.90
C LEU A 192 -0.43 -1.41 25.25
N ALA A 193 -1.10 -0.71 24.31
CA ALA A 193 -1.60 0.65 24.52
C ALA A 193 -2.89 0.69 25.37
N HIS A 194 -3.69 -0.36 25.31
CA HIS A 194 -5.00 -0.52 25.95
C HIS A 194 -5.07 -1.86 26.69
N PRO A 195 -4.37 -2.00 27.84
CA PRO A 195 -4.26 -3.27 28.56
C PRO A 195 -5.61 -3.84 29.02
N GLU A 196 -6.69 -3.06 29.05
CA GLU A 196 -8.04 -3.52 29.35
C GLU A 196 -8.69 -4.29 28.20
N LYS A 197 -8.30 -4.06 26.95
CA LYS A 197 -8.88 -4.70 25.76
C LYS A 197 -8.46 -6.15 25.62
N ASP A 198 -9.38 -7.02 25.20
CA ASP A 198 -9.08 -8.40 24.82
C ASP A 198 -9.26 -8.55 23.32
N LEU A 199 -8.15 -8.69 22.61
CA LEU A 199 -8.12 -8.85 21.15
C LEU A 199 -7.75 -10.28 20.76
N SER A 200 -8.02 -11.27 21.63
CA SER A 200 -7.69 -12.68 21.38
C SER A 200 -8.24 -13.23 20.07
N SER A 201 -9.41 -12.77 19.64
CA SER A 201 -10.02 -13.20 18.37
C SER A 201 -9.13 -12.92 17.15
N PHE A 202 -8.34 -11.84 17.17
CA PHE A 202 -7.43 -11.49 16.07
C PHE A 202 -6.22 -12.43 16.03
N PHE A 203 -5.72 -12.84 17.19
CA PHE A 203 -4.66 -13.84 17.28
C PHE A 203 -5.15 -15.20 16.76
N VAL A 204 -6.38 -15.62 17.10
CA VAL A 204 -6.98 -16.85 16.56
C VAL A 204 -7.02 -16.83 15.02
N SER A 205 -7.38 -15.70 14.40
CA SER A 205 -7.31 -15.57 12.94
C SER A 205 -5.89 -15.77 12.38
N GLY A 206 -4.87 -15.29 13.10
CA GLY A 206 -3.45 -15.48 12.79
C GLY A 206 -2.98 -16.94 12.83
N GLU A 207 -3.74 -17.86 13.41
CA GLU A 207 -3.42 -19.29 13.36
C GLU A 207 -3.38 -19.83 11.93
N ASN A 208 -4.07 -19.18 11.00
CA ASN A 208 -4.10 -19.56 9.59
C ASN A 208 -2.85 -19.17 8.80
N ILE A 209 -1.90 -18.43 9.39
CA ILE A 209 -0.65 -18.05 8.73
C ILE A 209 0.18 -19.30 8.41
N LYS A 210 0.51 -19.49 7.12
CA LYS A 210 1.17 -20.72 6.63
C LYS A 210 2.66 -20.53 6.37
N HIS A 211 3.07 -19.38 5.84
CA HIS A 211 4.44 -19.14 5.43
C HIS A 211 5.40 -19.21 6.63
N PRO A 212 6.46 -20.04 6.61
CA PRO A 212 7.29 -20.31 7.78
C PRO A 212 7.88 -19.05 8.44
N TRP A 213 8.31 -18.08 7.64
CA TRP A 213 8.86 -16.82 8.16
C TRP A 213 7.81 -15.99 8.89
N ALA A 214 6.62 -15.83 8.29
CA ALA A 214 5.52 -15.07 8.89
C ALA A 214 5.02 -15.78 10.15
N ARG A 215 4.96 -17.11 10.10
CA ARG A 215 4.56 -17.95 11.24
C ARG A 215 5.50 -17.80 12.43
N ASN A 216 6.81 -17.75 12.21
CA ASN A 216 7.78 -17.54 13.29
C ASN A 216 7.61 -16.16 13.98
N ILE A 217 7.28 -15.12 13.21
CA ILE A 217 6.98 -13.79 13.76
C ILE A 217 5.69 -13.85 14.60
N TYR A 218 4.63 -14.45 14.06
CA TYR A 218 3.36 -14.66 14.77
C TYR A 218 3.57 -15.38 16.12
N GLU A 219 4.33 -16.48 16.13
CA GLU A 219 4.63 -17.23 17.36
C GLU A 219 5.47 -16.42 18.36
N THR A 220 6.33 -15.54 17.87
CA THR A 220 7.08 -14.61 18.72
C THR A 220 6.15 -13.59 19.36
N LEU A 221 5.22 -13.01 18.59
CA LEU A 221 4.19 -12.10 19.11
C LEU A 221 3.33 -12.76 20.19
N LEU A 222 2.95 -14.03 20.00
CA LEU A 222 2.22 -14.79 21.03
C LEU A 222 3.00 -14.94 22.34
N ARG A 223 4.33 -15.14 22.27
CA ARG A 223 5.17 -15.28 23.48
C ARG A 223 5.37 -13.95 24.20
N THR A 224 5.42 -12.83 23.47
CA THR A 224 5.60 -11.49 24.04
C THR A 224 4.30 -10.85 24.46
N ARG A 225 3.16 -11.37 24.03
CA ARG A 225 1.83 -10.96 24.47
C ARG A 225 1.73 -11.18 25.98
N SER A 226 1.46 -10.09 26.71
CA SER A 226 1.26 -10.16 28.16
C SER A 226 0.07 -11.07 28.44
N SER A 227 0.31 -12.25 29.00
CA SER A 227 -0.73 -13.24 29.22
C SER A 227 -1.80 -12.69 30.17
N LYS A 228 -3.01 -12.44 29.67
CA LYS A 228 -4.19 -12.42 30.52
C LYS A 228 -4.52 -13.88 30.86
N LYS A 229 -4.02 -14.34 32.00
CA LYS A 229 -4.62 -15.48 32.71
C LYS A 229 -5.91 -15.03 33.38
#